data_AF-A0A9X3CTE3-F1
#
_entry.id   AF-A0A9X3CTE3-F1
#
_cell.length_a   1.000
_cell.length_b   1.000
_cell.length_c   1.000
_cell.angle_alpha   90.00
_cell.angle_beta   90.00
_cell.angle_gamma   90.00
#
_symmetry.space_group_name_H-M   'P 1'
#
loop_
_entity.id
_entity.type
_entity.pdbx_description
1 polymer ?
#
loop_
_entity_poly.entity_id
_entity_poly.type
_entity_poly.pdbx_seq_one_letter_code
_entity_poly.pdbx_strand_id
1 'polypeptide(L)'
;MSAKAFPFSIPLMDAIRHDYERFRFDTHQYSHQGLFTDGEKLYAVILDVENNDALLDELREHYDKYHTIGIPPAKIVGEIAQGFRLIESRSKLEKTLTHAQPMTIDETINLFVLHIPKKYHPFHVDFLFNTNEFNLTFKSELTRSEQEEVQLICEALGYQGYDFVFNVDLTMPDFPGKVEHEPNTRNNLVLTASGLMQKQFSKPLLTRYEEDEDFWAQNRQSVFSGDEVDQKSQYLLPKFEEPKSRCFVDASVFPRQNLRVYLTLYEQVIIALPL
;
A
#
# COMPACT_ATOMS: atom_id res chain seq x y z
N MET A 1 -10.06 -24.56 -20.82
CA MET A 1 -9.46 -23.36 -21.43
C MET A 1 -8.11 -23.17 -20.77
N SER A 2 -7.02 -23.28 -21.55
CA SER A 2 -5.66 -23.28 -21.01
C SER A 2 -5.37 -21.95 -20.31
N ALA A 3 -5.10 -21.98 -19.00
CA ALA A 3 -4.64 -20.81 -18.27
C ALA A 3 -3.34 -20.35 -18.94
N LYS A 4 -3.34 -19.15 -19.53
CA LYS A 4 -2.09 -18.53 -20.00
C LYS A 4 -1.23 -18.33 -18.76
N ALA A 5 -0.28 -19.24 -18.53
CA ALA A 5 0.71 -19.08 -17.47
C ALA A 5 1.47 -17.78 -17.74
N PHE A 6 1.29 -16.80 -16.86
CA PHE A 6 2.12 -15.61 -16.88
C PHE A 6 3.57 -16.00 -16.56
N PRO A 7 4.57 -15.25 -17.06
CA PRO A 7 5.98 -15.54 -16.80
C PRO A 7 6.36 -15.38 -15.33
N PHE A 8 5.51 -14.71 -14.53
CA PHE A 8 5.72 -14.42 -13.12
C PHE A 8 4.47 -14.75 -12.30
N SER A 9 4.62 -14.82 -10.97
CA SER A 9 3.49 -14.97 -10.04
C SER A 9 2.47 -13.84 -10.22
N ILE A 10 1.21 -14.10 -9.85
CA ILE A 10 0.11 -13.13 -10.01
C ILE A 10 0.43 -11.78 -9.34
N PRO A 11 0.94 -11.72 -8.10
CA PRO A 11 1.27 -10.45 -7.45
C PRO A 11 2.39 -9.68 -8.19
N LEU A 12 3.38 -10.40 -8.72
CA LEU A 12 4.48 -9.80 -9.48
C LEU A 12 3.98 -9.24 -10.80
N MET A 13 3.10 -9.97 -11.49
CA MET A 13 2.42 -9.48 -12.68
C MET A 13 1.56 -8.25 -12.41
N ASP A 14 0.94 -8.15 -11.24
CA ASP A 14 0.17 -6.97 -10.85
C ASP A 14 1.04 -5.74 -10.66
N ALA A 15 2.18 -5.88 -9.97
CA ALA A 15 3.14 -4.80 -9.79
C ALA A 15 3.74 -4.34 -11.13
N ILE A 16 4.16 -5.27 -11.99
CA ILE A 16 4.67 -4.96 -13.34
C ILE A 16 3.62 -4.20 -14.16
N ARG A 17 2.37 -4.67 -14.16
CA ARG A 17 1.26 -4.00 -14.87
C ARG A 17 0.98 -2.63 -14.29
N HIS A 18 1.07 -2.47 -12.97
CA HIS A 18 0.89 -1.21 -12.27
C HIS A 18 1.95 -0.18 -12.66
N ASP A 19 3.24 -0.54 -12.58
CA ASP A 19 4.37 0.33 -12.91
C ASP A 19 4.25 0.87 -14.34
N TYR A 20 3.97 -0.03 -15.29
CA TYR A 20 3.76 0.34 -16.70
C TYR A 20 2.53 1.24 -16.90
N GLU A 21 1.42 0.97 -16.23
CA GLU A 21 0.24 1.82 -16.31
C GLU A 21 0.50 3.25 -15.81
N ARG A 22 1.23 3.42 -14.69
CA ARG A 22 1.59 4.75 -14.18
C ARG A 22 2.54 5.49 -15.12
N PHE A 23 3.57 4.80 -15.59
CA PHE A 23 4.49 5.36 -16.58
C PHE A 23 3.76 5.79 -17.86
N ARG A 24 2.84 4.97 -18.37
CA ARG A 24 2.02 5.29 -19.54
C ARG A 24 1.13 6.51 -19.32
N PHE A 25 0.57 6.70 -18.11
CA PHE A 25 -0.23 7.89 -17.81
C PHE A 25 0.59 9.17 -17.87
N ASP A 26 1.84 9.14 -17.39
CA ASP A 26 2.73 10.31 -17.38
C ASP A 26 3.41 10.57 -18.73
N THR A 27 3.48 9.55 -19.58
CA THR A 27 4.10 9.60 -20.91
C THR A 27 3.05 9.39 -22.02
N HIS A 28 1.82 9.83 -21.76
CA HIS A 28 0.66 9.62 -22.63
C HIS A 28 0.78 10.26 -24.03
N GLN A 29 1.73 11.18 -24.21
CA GLN A 29 2.03 11.83 -25.48
C GLN A 29 2.70 10.90 -26.50
N TYR A 30 3.25 9.76 -26.07
CA TYR A 30 3.88 8.77 -26.95
C TYR A 30 2.94 7.59 -27.27
N SER A 31 3.26 6.86 -28.33
CA SER A 31 2.46 5.79 -28.93
C SER A 31 2.72 4.45 -28.26
N HIS A 32 2.20 4.30 -27.05
CA HIS A 32 2.25 3.04 -26.28
C HIS A 32 1.37 1.94 -26.90
N GLN A 33 1.96 0.80 -27.24
CA GLN A 33 1.25 -0.40 -27.75
C GLN A 33 0.92 -1.41 -26.65
N GLY A 34 1.50 -1.26 -25.46
CA GLY A 34 1.25 -2.14 -24.32
C GLY A 34 2.50 -2.81 -23.79
N LEU A 35 2.27 -3.70 -22.82
CA LEU A 35 3.30 -4.53 -22.22
C LEU A 35 3.27 -5.92 -22.85
N PHE A 36 4.43 -6.46 -23.18
CA PHE A 36 4.61 -7.75 -23.84
C PHE A 36 5.64 -8.61 -23.13
N THR A 37 5.60 -9.91 -23.39
CA THR A 37 6.61 -10.88 -22.95
C THR A 37 6.93 -11.90 -24.04
N ASP A 38 8.19 -12.31 -24.12
CA ASP A 38 8.63 -13.48 -24.92
C ASP A 38 8.65 -14.78 -24.10
N GLY A 39 8.29 -14.72 -22.81
CA GLY A 39 8.36 -15.83 -21.85
C GLY A 39 9.55 -15.76 -20.88
N GLU A 40 10.58 -14.95 -21.19
CA GLU A 40 11.75 -14.75 -20.31
C GLU A 40 11.89 -13.30 -19.85
N LYS A 41 11.52 -12.34 -20.71
CA LYS A 41 11.70 -10.90 -20.51
C LYS A 41 10.39 -10.15 -20.70
N LEU A 42 10.39 -8.91 -20.19
CA LEU A 42 9.29 -7.97 -20.27
C LEU A 42 9.66 -6.83 -21.21
N TYR A 43 8.71 -6.41 -22.04
CA TYR A 43 8.89 -5.37 -23.04
C TYR A 43 7.76 -4.36 -22.99
N ALA A 44 8.09 -3.09 -22.86
CA ALA A 44 7.16 -1.98 -23.03
C ALA A 44 7.32 -1.43 -24.46
N VAL A 45 6.30 -1.56 -25.30
CA VAL A 45 6.41 -1.19 -26.72
C VAL A 45 5.91 0.24 -26.92
N ILE A 46 6.78 1.13 -27.40
CA ILE A 46 6.51 2.54 -27.68
C ILE A 46 7.05 2.87 -29.07
N LEU A 47 6.18 3.11 -30.05
CA LEU A 47 6.62 3.23 -31.46
C LEU A 47 7.57 4.43 -31.69
N ASP A 48 7.41 5.51 -30.92
CA ASP A 48 8.19 6.74 -31.09
C ASP A 48 9.68 6.60 -30.77
N VAL A 49 10.09 5.53 -30.07
CA VAL A 49 11.52 5.25 -29.81
C VAL A 49 12.21 4.55 -30.98
N GLU A 50 11.47 4.12 -32.01
CA GLU A 50 12.05 3.47 -33.19
C GLU A 50 13.02 4.43 -33.89
N ASN A 51 14.31 4.07 -33.89
CA ASN A 51 15.41 4.90 -34.40
C ASN A 51 15.66 6.22 -33.66
N ASN A 52 15.23 6.35 -32.39
CA ASN A 52 15.46 7.54 -31.57
C ASN A 52 16.06 7.19 -30.20
N ASP A 53 17.39 7.00 -30.17
CA ASP A 53 18.13 6.59 -28.98
C ASP A 53 18.04 7.61 -27.83
N ALA A 54 17.99 8.91 -28.15
CA ALA A 54 17.89 9.96 -27.13
C ALA A 54 16.55 9.90 -26.39
N LEU A 55 15.45 9.66 -27.12
CA LEU A 55 14.13 9.48 -26.51
C LEU A 55 14.03 8.17 -25.75
N LEU A 56 14.69 7.11 -26.23
CA LEU A 56 14.76 5.83 -25.53
C LEU A 56 15.42 5.96 -24.16
N ASP A 57 16.54 6.69 -24.07
CA ASP A 57 17.23 6.90 -22.79
C ASP A 57 16.43 7.82 -21.86
N GLU A 58 15.80 8.89 -22.38
CA GLU A 58 14.89 9.74 -21.60
C GLU A 58 13.73 8.92 -21.00
N LEU A 59 13.09 8.08 -21.81
CA LEU A 59 11.96 7.26 -21.37
C LEU A 59 12.39 6.15 -20.40
N ARG A 60 13.61 5.63 -20.49
CA ARG A 60 14.17 4.69 -19.51
C ARG A 60 14.38 5.35 -18.16
N GLU A 61 15.04 6.51 -18.13
CA GLU A 61 15.21 7.28 -16.88
C GLU A 61 13.86 7.69 -16.29
N HIS A 62 12.88 7.97 -17.13
CA HIS A 62 11.54 8.29 -16.69
C HIS A 62 10.80 7.06 -16.14
N TYR A 63 10.92 5.89 -16.78
CA TYR A 63 10.34 4.64 -16.32
C TYR A 63 10.90 4.19 -14.98
N ASP A 64 12.21 4.37 -14.75
CA ASP A 64 12.87 4.04 -13.48
C ASP A 64 12.27 4.79 -12.28
N LYS A 65 11.63 5.95 -12.49
CA LYS A 65 10.92 6.69 -11.42
C LYS A 65 9.63 6.00 -10.97
N TYR A 66 9.02 5.21 -11.85
CA TYR A 66 7.80 4.44 -11.61
C TYR A 66 8.08 2.99 -11.27
N HIS A 67 9.31 2.56 -11.48
CA HIS A 67 9.73 1.20 -11.24
C HIS A 67 9.73 0.88 -9.74
N THR A 68 8.92 -0.09 -9.35
CA THR A 68 8.90 -0.59 -7.99
C THR A 68 10.17 -1.40 -7.74
N ILE A 69 10.88 -1.10 -6.64
CA ILE A 69 12.14 -1.75 -6.29
C ILE A 69 11.93 -3.26 -6.16
N GLY A 70 12.81 -4.05 -6.80
CA GLY A 70 12.78 -5.52 -6.74
C GLY A 70 11.88 -6.18 -7.79
N ILE A 71 11.16 -5.40 -8.59
CA ILE A 71 10.41 -5.89 -9.76
C ILE A 71 11.37 -5.98 -10.96
N PRO A 72 11.21 -6.94 -11.90
CA PRO A 72 11.98 -6.91 -13.14
C PRO A 72 11.48 -5.78 -14.05
N PRO A 73 12.35 -4.85 -14.50
CA PRO A 73 11.92 -3.72 -15.33
C PRO A 73 11.56 -4.18 -16.74
N ALA A 74 10.51 -3.58 -17.31
CA ALA A 74 10.19 -3.77 -18.72
C ALA A 74 11.18 -3.02 -19.61
N LYS A 75 11.77 -3.71 -20.59
CA LYS A 75 12.64 -3.07 -21.58
C LYS A 75 11.81 -2.30 -22.59
N ILE A 76 12.08 -1.01 -22.74
CA ILE A 76 11.42 -0.18 -23.75
C ILE A 76 11.95 -0.53 -25.15
N VAL A 77 11.05 -0.76 -26.10
CA VAL A 77 11.35 -1.12 -27.50
C VAL A 77 10.43 -0.40 -28.50
N GLY A 78 10.94 -0.14 -29.71
CA GLY A 78 10.21 0.57 -30.76
C GLY A 78 9.30 -0.29 -31.64
N GLU A 79 9.48 -1.60 -31.63
CA GLU A 79 8.73 -2.52 -32.49
C GLU A 79 8.21 -3.74 -31.71
N ILE A 80 7.12 -4.32 -32.22
CA ILE A 80 6.60 -5.60 -31.71
C ILE A 80 7.34 -6.72 -32.44
N ALA A 81 8.30 -7.35 -31.78
CA ALA A 81 9.05 -8.46 -32.36
C ALA A 81 8.22 -9.76 -32.47
N GLN A 82 8.64 -10.64 -33.37
CA GLN A 82 7.99 -11.93 -33.58
C GLN A 82 8.17 -12.83 -32.34
N GLY A 83 7.06 -13.28 -31.74
CA GLY A 83 7.05 -14.10 -30.52
C GLY A 83 6.58 -13.36 -29.27
N PHE A 84 6.40 -12.04 -29.34
CA PHE A 84 5.84 -11.25 -28.25
C PHE A 84 4.37 -11.61 -27.99
N ARG A 85 4.05 -11.86 -26.73
CA ARG A 85 2.71 -12.09 -26.23
C ARG A 85 2.27 -10.88 -25.42
N LEU A 86 1.12 -10.32 -25.76
CA LEU A 86 0.54 -9.19 -25.04
C LEU A 86 0.21 -9.61 -23.59
N ILE A 87 0.67 -8.80 -22.64
CA ILE A 87 0.24 -8.84 -21.24
C ILE A 87 -0.95 -7.88 -21.13
N GLU A 88 -2.11 -8.43 -20.81
CA GLU A 88 -3.33 -7.63 -20.68
C GLU A 88 -3.21 -6.69 -19.48
N SER A 89 -3.63 -5.43 -19.67
CA SER A 89 -3.75 -4.45 -18.58
C SER A 89 -4.69 -4.95 -17.48
N ARG A 90 -4.57 -4.36 -16.28
CA ARG A 90 -5.47 -4.72 -15.17
C ARG A 90 -6.92 -4.41 -15.56
N SER A 91 -7.80 -5.36 -15.31
CA SER A 91 -9.25 -5.27 -15.48
C SER A 91 -9.85 -4.23 -14.53
N LYS A 92 -11.11 -3.85 -14.78
CA LYS A 92 -11.83 -2.93 -13.91
C LYS A 92 -11.86 -3.44 -12.45
N LEU A 93 -12.14 -4.73 -12.25
CA LEU A 93 -12.16 -5.35 -10.93
C LEU A 93 -10.76 -5.34 -10.26
N GLU A 94 -9.70 -5.67 -10.99
CA GLU A 94 -8.31 -5.61 -10.48
C GLU A 94 -7.85 -4.18 -10.15
N LYS A 95 -8.44 -3.16 -10.79
CA LYS A 95 -8.18 -1.74 -10.49
C LYS A 95 -9.00 -1.19 -9.32
N THR A 96 -10.18 -1.75 -9.08
CA THR A 96 -11.10 -1.31 -8.00
C THR A 96 -10.82 -2.01 -6.67
N LEU A 97 -10.24 -3.22 -6.69
CA LEU A 97 -9.89 -3.97 -5.47
C LEU A 97 -8.49 -3.58 -4.98
N THR A 98 -8.37 -3.28 -3.69
CA THR A 98 -7.21 -2.71 -2.97
C THR A 98 -5.91 -3.55 -3.04
N HIS A 99 -5.94 -4.73 -3.65
CA HIS A 99 -4.78 -5.62 -3.81
C HIS A 99 -3.66 -5.06 -4.72
N ALA A 100 -3.88 -3.91 -5.37
CA ALA A 100 -2.95 -3.37 -6.36
C ALA A 100 -2.37 -1.99 -6.02
N GLN A 101 -2.39 -1.59 -4.75
CA GLN A 101 -1.61 -0.45 -4.27
C GLN A 101 -0.26 -0.96 -3.73
N PRO A 102 0.89 -0.64 -4.37
CA PRO A 102 2.19 -1.03 -3.84
C PRO A 102 2.39 -0.37 -2.47
N MET A 103 2.71 -1.19 -1.47
CA MET A 103 2.95 -0.78 -0.09
C MET A 103 4.46 -0.75 0.19
N THR A 104 4.90 0.23 0.96
CA THR A 104 6.24 0.26 1.53
C THR A 104 6.42 -0.85 2.57
N ILE A 105 7.66 -1.24 2.88
CA ILE A 105 7.94 -2.27 3.90
C ILE A 105 7.26 -1.92 5.24
N ASP A 106 7.28 -0.65 5.63
CA ASP A 106 6.62 -0.20 6.87
C ASP A 106 5.10 -0.36 6.81
N GLU A 107 4.47 -0.04 5.68
CA GLU A 107 3.02 -0.23 5.48
C GLU A 107 2.65 -1.70 5.47
N THR A 108 3.47 -2.54 4.83
CA THR A 108 3.30 -3.98 4.79
C THR A 108 3.43 -4.60 6.18
N ILE A 109 4.49 -4.26 6.94
CA ILE A 109 4.67 -4.70 8.33
C ILE A 109 3.48 -4.24 9.17
N ASN A 110 3.07 -2.98 9.03
CA ASN A 110 1.93 -2.44 9.76
C ASN A 110 0.63 -3.23 9.47
N LEU A 111 0.38 -3.54 8.20
CA LEU A 111 -0.76 -4.32 7.76
C LEU A 111 -0.73 -5.74 8.36
N PHE A 112 0.41 -6.41 8.33
CA PHE A 112 0.56 -7.73 8.94
C PHE A 112 0.35 -7.69 10.45
N VAL A 113 0.90 -6.69 11.15
CA VAL A 113 0.75 -6.55 12.61
C VAL A 113 -0.70 -6.27 13.00
N LEU A 114 -1.48 -5.62 12.13
CA LEU A 114 -2.92 -5.40 12.36
C LEU A 114 -3.73 -6.69 12.21
N HIS A 115 -3.40 -7.54 11.23
CA HIS A 115 -4.25 -8.68 10.85
C HIS A 115 -3.81 -10.02 11.47
N ILE A 116 -2.53 -10.19 11.78
CA ILE A 116 -2.04 -11.39 12.45
C ILE A 116 -2.44 -11.32 13.94
N PRO A 117 -3.01 -12.39 14.51
CA PRO A 117 -3.38 -12.40 15.91
C PRO A 117 -2.20 -12.12 16.85
N LYS A 118 -2.42 -11.28 17.86
CA LYS A 118 -1.41 -10.89 18.88
C LYS A 118 -0.72 -12.07 19.57
N LYS A 119 -1.36 -13.24 19.65
CA LYS A 119 -0.79 -14.47 20.20
C LYS A 119 0.46 -14.96 19.43
N TYR A 120 0.61 -14.53 18.17
CA TYR A 120 1.73 -14.84 17.30
C TYR A 120 2.80 -13.74 17.26
N HIS A 121 2.62 -12.65 17.99
CA HIS A 121 3.61 -11.56 18.03
C HIS A 121 4.72 -11.88 19.05
N PRO A 122 5.99 -11.52 18.79
CA PRO A 122 6.50 -10.85 17.59
C PRO A 122 6.77 -11.83 16.45
N PHE A 123 6.77 -11.31 15.23
CA PHE A 123 7.14 -12.04 14.02
C PHE A 123 7.90 -11.14 13.05
N HIS A 124 8.65 -11.77 12.15
CA HIS A 124 9.31 -11.11 11.03
C HIS A 124 8.78 -11.69 9.71
N VAL A 125 8.55 -10.79 8.76
CA VAL A 125 8.10 -11.14 7.40
C VAL A 125 9.18 -10.71 6.44
N ASP A 126 9.69 -11.66 5.68
CA ASP A 126 10.59 -11.43 4.56
C ASP A 126 10.05 -12.20 3.35
N PHE A 127 9.96 -11.56 2.21
CA PHE A 127 9.54 -12.23 0.98
C PHE A 127 10.48 -11.83 -0.15
N LEU A 128 11.08 -12.85 -0.76
CA LEU A 128 11.98 -12.67 -1.88
C LEU A 128 11.24 -13.05 -3.16
N PHE A 129 10.95 -12.05 -3.99
CA PHE A 129 10.20 -12.24 -5.23
C PHE A 129 10.89 -13.19 -6.22
N ASN A 130 12.22 -13.36 -6.13
CA ASN A 130 12.98 -14.23 -7.02
C ASN A 130 12.90 -15.73 -6.64
N THR A 131 12.70 -16.06 -5.37
CA THR A 131 12.56 -17.45 -4.89
C THR A 131 11.11 -17.88 -4.81
N ASN A 132 10.15 -16.93 -4.91
CA ASN A 132 8.72 -17.17 -4.66
C ASN A 132 8.45 -17.66 -3.22
N GLU A 133 9.42 -17.49 -2.32
CA GLU A 133 9.30 -17.89 -0.92
C GLU A 133 8.81 -16.73 -0.07
N PHE A 134 7.84 -17.02 0.78
CA PHE A 134 7.32 -16.10 1.78
C PHE A 134 7.78 -16.58 3.16
N ASN A 135 8.85 -15.97 3.67
CA ASN A 135 9.49 -16.35 4.91
C ASN A 135 8.83 -15.66 6.10
N LEU A 136 8.19 -16.45 6.94
CA LEU A 136 7.60 -16.02 8.20
C LEU A 136 8.43 -16.57 9.36
N THR A 137 9.07 -15.68 10.11
CA THR A 137 9.86 -16.09 11.28
C THR A 137 9.14 -15.72 12.57
N PHE A 138 8.90 -16.70 13.42
CA PHE A 138 8.20 -16.53 14.69
C PHE A 138 9.11 -16.79 15.88
N LYS A 139 8.80 -16.16 17.02
CA LYS A 139 9.51 -16.39 18.29
C LYS A 139 9.25 -17.78 18.88
N SER A 140 8.15 -18.42 18.52
CA SER A 140 7.76 -19.76 18.97
C SER A 140 7.40 -20.64 17.78
N GLU A 141 7.59 -21.94 17.94
CA GLU A 141 7.16 -22.92 16.94
C GLU A 141 5.63 -22.92 16.85
N LEU A 142 5.12 -22.72 15.64
CA LEU A 142 3.69 -22.79 15.34
C LEU A 142 3.29 -24.22 15.02
N THR A 143 2.18 -24.67 15.57
CA THR A 143 1.54 -25.92 15.16
C THR A 143 1.02 -25.81 13.73
N ARG A 144 0.80 -26.95 13.07
CA ARG A 144 0.26 -26.97 11.70
C ARG A 144 -1.04 -26.18 11.54
N SER A 145 -1.95 -26.28 12.52
CA SER A 145 -3.22 -25.53 12.47
C SER A 145 -3.01 -24.02 12.57
N GLU A 146 -1.99 -23.58 13.29
CA GLU A 146 -1.64 -22.16 13.44
C GLU A 146 -0.93 -21.63 12.19
N GLN A 147 -0.08 -22.45 11.56
CA GLN A 147 0.52 -22.14 10.27
C GLN A 147 -0.54 -21.96 9.18
N GLU A 148 -1.54 -22.84 9.14
CA GLU A 148 -2.68 -22.74 8.22
C GLU A 148 -3.50 -21.46 8.47
N GLU A 149 -3.71 -21.05 9.73
CA GLU A 149 -4.38 -19.79 10.09
C GLU A 149 -3.59 -18.57 9.57
N VAL A 150 -2.27 -18.52 9.81
CA VAL A 150 -1.42 -17.42 9.35
C VAL A 150 -1.35 -17.38 7.81
N GLN A 151 -1.25 -18.53 7.16
CA GLN A 151 -1.25 -18.61 5.71
C GLN A 151 -2.53 -18.03 5.11
N LEU A 152 -3.70 -18.39 5.64
CA LEU A 152 -4.99 -17.84 5.18
C LEU A 152 -5.05 -16.32 5.32
N ILE A 153 -4.48 -15.77 6.40
CA ILE A 153 -4.38 -14.31 6.58
C ILE A 153 -3.48 -13.70 5.50
N CYS A 154 -2.31 -14.28 5.23
CA CYS A 154 -1.40 -13.79 4.20
C CYS A 154 -2.03 -13.83 2.79
N GLU A 155 -2.75 -14.91 2.48
CA GLU A 155 -3.49 -15.06 1.23
C GLU A 155 -4.63 -14.03 1.13
N ALA A 156 -5.38 -13.81 2.21
CA ALA A 156 -6.43 -12.79 2.27
C ALA A 156 -5.89 -11.37 2.12
N LEU A 157 -4.65 -11.11 2.54
CA LEU A 157 -3.95 -9.85 2.32
C LEU A 157 -3.41 -9.70 0.88
N GLY A 158 -3.54 -10.72 0.03
CA GLY A 158 -3.13 -10.70 -1.37
C GLY A 158 -1.82 -11.42 -1.68
N TYR A 159 -1.18 -12.05 -0.68
CA TYR A 159 0.05 -12.83 -0.86
C TYR A 159 -0.23 -14.29 -1.19
N GLN A 160 -1.17 -14.52 -2.11
CA GLN A 160 -1.53 -15.86 -2.59
C GLN A 160 -0.52 -16.38 -3.63
N GLY A 161 -0.26 -17.69 -3.59
CA GLY A 161 0.62 -18.37 -4.56
C GLY A 161 2.12 -18.32 -4.25
N TYR A 162 2.51 -17.80 -3.08
CA TYR A 162 3.86 -17.96 -2.55
C TYR A 162 4.04 -19.32 -1.88
N ASP A 163 5.28 -19.79 -1.85
CA ASP A 163 5.70 -20.92 -1.03
C ASP A 163 5.96 -20.44 0.40
N PHE A 164 5.02 -20.69 1.31
CA PHE A 164 5.12 -20.24 2.70
C PHE A 164 6.15 -21.06 3.48
N VAL A 165 7.17 -20.39 4.00
CA VAL A 165 8.24 -20.98 4.80
C VAL A 165 8.16 -20.45 6.22
N PHE A 166 7.87 -21.35 7.17
CA PHE A 166 7.76 -21.02 8.59
C PHE A 166 9.06 -21.34 9.32
N ASN A 167 9.72 -20.29 9.82
CA ASN A 167 10.96 -20.36 10.57
C ASN A 167 10.74 -20.00 12.03
N VAL A 168 11.62 -20.49 12.91
CA VAL A 168 11.58 -20.20 14.35
C VAL A 168 12.89 -19.54 14.76
N ASP A 169 12.79 -18.37 15.38
CA ASP A 169 13.90 -17.66 16.02
C ASP A 169 13.56 -17.33 17.47
N LEU A 170 14.04 -18.16 18.39
CA LEU A 170 13.85 -18.00 19.84
C LEU A 170 14.53 -16.74 20.39
N THR A 171 15.51 -16.18 19.66
CA THR A 171 16.27 -14.99 20.06
C THR A 171 15.68 -13.68 19.55
N MET A 172 14.58 -13.76 18.80
CA MET A 172 13.91 -12.60 18.22
C MET A 172 13.55 -11.57 19.31
N PRO A 173 13.98 -10.29 19.15
CA PRO A 173 13.61 -9.24 20.07
C PRO A 173 12.11 -8.96 19.96
N ASP A 174 11.47 -8.65 21.10
CA ASP A 174 10.10 -8.13 21.07
C ASP A 174 10.07 -6.81 20.29
N PHE A 175 8.90 -6.48 19.72
CA PHE A 175 8.74 -5.20 19.02
C PHE A 175 9.26 -4.03 19.87
N PRO A 176 9.95 -3.06 19.23
CA PRO A 176 10.62 -1.97 19.93
C PRO A 176 9.66 -1.18 20.83
N GLY A 177 8.36 -1.21 20.51
CA GLY A 177 7.29 -0.70 21.38
C GLY A 177 7.26 0.82 21.48
N LYS A 178 8.13 1.50 20.73
CA LYS A 178 8.22 2.95 20.59
C LYS A 178 8.37 3.25 19.11
N VAL A 179 7.52 4.12 18.61
CA VAL A 179 7.57 4.60 17.23
C VAL A 179 7.78 6.11 17.29
N GLU A 180 8.87 6.58 16.67
CA GLU A 180 9.14 8.00 16.56
C GLU A 180 8.34 8.56 15.38
N HIS A 181 7.42 9.47 15.67
CA HIS A 181 6.66 10.17 14.64
C HIS A 181 7.38 11.44 14.24
N GLU A 182 8.04 11.42 13.10
CA GLU A 182 8.54 12.64 12.49
C GLU A 182 7.41 13.34 11.69
N PRO A 183 7.17 14.64 11.91
CA PRO A 183 6.14 15.38 11.18
C PRO A 183 6.49 15.48 9.69
N ASN A 184 5.48 15.35 8.81
CA ASN A 184 5.60 15.41 7.34
C ASN A 184 6.44 14.30 6.69
N THR A 185 6.45 13.10 7.27
CA THR A 185 7.01 11.92 6.61
C THR A 185 6.02 11.26 5.64
N ARG A 186 6.47 10.30 4.82
CA ARG A 186 5.56 9.49 3.98
C ARG A 186 4.66 8.64 4.91
N ASN A 187 3.43 8.33 4.48
CA ASN A 187 2.47 7.47 5.19
C ASN A 187 1.67 8.12 6.36
N ASN A 188 1.53 9.45 6.42
CA ASN A 188 0.74 10.15 7.46
C ASN A 188 -0.75 9.77 7.55
N LEU A 189 -1.29 9.03 6.58
CA LEU A 189 -2.68 8.55 6.55
C LEU A 189 -2.81 7.08 7.00
N VAL A 190 -1.71 6.45 7.38
CA VAL A 190 -1.67 5.08 7.89
C VAL A 190 -1.49 5.15 9.41
N LEU A 191 -2.48 4.64 10.14
CA LEU A 191 -2.37 4.51 11.59
C LEU A 191 -1.33 3.44 11.91
N THR A 192 -0.35 3.79 12.73
CA THR A 192 0.67 2.84 13.22
C THR A 192 0.03 1.84 14.15
N ALA A 193 0.25 0.55 13.92
CA ALA A 193 -0.32 -0.54 14.67
C ALA A 193 0.03 -0.43 16.16
N SER A 194 -0.97 -0.54 17.03
CA SER A 194 -0.83 -0.58 18.49
C SER A 194 0.22 -1.60 18.96
N GLY A 195 0.36 -2.71 18.23
CA GLY A 195 1.39 -3.74 18.42
C GLY A 195 2.83 -3.22 18.37
N LEU A 196 3.09 -2.16 17.61
CA LEU A 196 4.40 -1.53 17.46
C LEU A 196 4.69 -0.48 18.54
N MET A 197 3.66 0.00 19.25
CA MET A 197 3.74 1.10 20.23
C MET A 197 3.43 0.67 21.68
N GLN A 198 3.44 -0.64 21.95
CA GLN A 198 3.04 -1.22 23.25
C GLN A 198 3.82 -0.71 24.47
N LYS A 199 5.03 -0.16 24.28
CA LYS A 199 5.90 0.34 25.37
C LYS A 199 5.85 1.87 25.50
N GLN A 200 5.11 2.57 24.65
CA GLN A 200 5.03 4.03 24.61
C GLN A 200 3.78 4.57 25.32
N PHE A 201 2.68 3.83 25.29
CA PHE A 201 1.38 4.25 25.81
C PHE A 201 0.80 3.27 26.83
N SER A 202 -0.16 3.74 27.63
CA SER A 202 -0.83 2.89 28.62
C SER A 202 -1.80 1.92 27.94
N LYS A 203 -2.01 0.73 28.54
CA LYS A 203 -2.94 -0.28 28.00
C LYS A 203 -4.35 0.27 27.72
N PRO A 204 -4.98 1.07 28.61
CA PRO A 204 -6.31 1.62 28.32
C PRO A 204 -6.33 2.55 27.10
N LEU A 205 -5.25 3.30 26.87
CA LEU A 205 -5.14 4.18 25.70
C LEU A 205 -4.94 3.37 24.42
N LEU A 206 -4.09 2.34 24.47
CA LEU A 206 -3.88 1.42 23.34
C LEU A 206 -5.15 0.67 22.96
N THR A 207 -5.96 0.24 23.93
CA THR A 207 -7.26 -0.41 23.63
C THR A 207 -8.23 0.54 22.92
N ARG A 208 -8.29 1.81 23.32
CA ARG A 208 -9.11 2.80 22.59
C ARG A 208 -8.56 3.10 21.20
N TYR A 209 -7.24 3.17 21.08
CA TYR A 209 -6.60 3.37 19.80
C TYR A 209 -6.81 2.17 18.85
N GLU A 210 -6.85 0.94 19.36
CA GLU A 210 -7.23 -0.26 18.60
C GLU A 210 -8.66 -0.17 18.04
N GLU A 211 -9.61 0.36 18.81
CA GLU A 211 -10.97 0.62 18.31
C GLU A 211 -10.95 1.60 17.12
N ASP A 212 -10.10 2.63 17.18
CA ASP A 212 -9.91 3.60 16.09
C ASP A 212 -9.18 2.98 14.88
N GLU A 213 -8.23 2.07 15.10
CA GLU A 213 -7.53 1.32 14.05
C GLU A 213 -8.51 0.45 13.24
N ASP A 214 -9.33 -0.35 13.93
CA ASP A 214 -10.34 -1.20 13.31
C ASP A 214 -11.36 -0.38 12.53
N PHE A 215 -11.83 0.72 13.14
CA PHE A 215 -12.73 1.64 12.49
C PHE A 215 -12.11 2.24 11.22
N TRP A 216 -10.86 2.71 11.28
CA TRP A 216 -10.18 3.28 10.12
C TRP A 216 -9.97 2.23 9.02
N ALA A 217 -9.51 1.03 9.37
CA ALA A 217 -9.26 -0.05 8.41
C ALA A 217 -10.53 -0.42 7.63
N GLN A 218 -11.67 -0.52 8.31
CA GLN A 218 -12.96 -0.87 7.70
C GLN A 218 -13.54 0.25 6.82
N ASN A 219 -13.34 1.51 7.23
CA ASN A 219 -14.08 2.63 6.66
C ASN A 219 -13.26 3.51 5.71
N ARG A 220 -11.92 3.38 5.71
CA ARG A 220 -11.00 4.18 4.89
C ARG A 220 -11.40 4.22 3.42
N GLN A 221 -11.74 3.07 2.83
CA GLN A 221 -12.11 3.01 1.42
C GLN A 221 -13.37 3.84 1.15
N SER A 222 -14.42 3.64 1.94
CA SER A 222 -15.68 4.37 1.80
C SER A 222 -15.49 5.88 1.98
N VAL A 223 -14.67 6.29 2.96
CA VAL A 223 -14.35 7.72 3.20
C VAL A 223 -13.71 8.38 1.99
N PHE A 224 -12.88 7.66 1.22
CA PHE A 224 -12.17 8.23 0.05
C PHE A 224 -12.86 7.97 -1.29
N SER A 225 -13.62 6.88 -1.44
CA SER A 225 -14.30 6.54 -2.70
C SER A 225 -15.66 7.22 -2.88
N GLY A 226 -16.28 7.71 -1.80
CA GLY A 226 -17.29 8.77 -1.84
C GLY A 226 -18.58 8.49 -2.62
N ASP A 227 -18.92 7.24 -2.92
CA ASP A 227 -20.17 6.91 -3.64
C ASP A 227 -21.42 7.05 -2.75
N GLU A 228 -21.26 7.04 -1.42
CA GLU A 228 -22.37 7.20 -0.46
C GLU A 228 -22.31 8.56 0.26
N VAL A 229 -22.81 9.61 -0.42
CA VAL A 229 -22.88 10.99 0.11
C VAL A 229 -23.73 11.10 1.39
N ASP A 230 -24.64 10.14 1.62
CA ASP A 230 -25.59 10.12 2.74
C ASP A 230 -25.04 9.54 4.04
N GLN A 231 -23.80 9.02 4.06
CA GLN A 231 -23.24 8.32 5.20
C GLN A 231 -22.25 9.14 6.05
N LYS A 232 -22.03 10.43 5.76
CA LYS A 232 -21.04 11.25 6.50
C LYS A 232 -21.25 11.28 8.02
N SER A 233 -22.50 11.22 8.47
CA SER A 233 -22.87 11.20 9.88
C SER A 233 -22.32 9.97 10.62
N GLN A 234 -22.24 8.81 9.96
CA GLN A 234 -21.81 7.56 10.62
C GLN A 234 -20.32 7.53 10.96
N TYR A 235 -19.51 8.35 10.27
CA TYR A 235 -18.08 8.47 10.53
C TYR A 235 -17.74 9.55 11.56
N LEU A 236 -18.72 10.36 11.91
CA LEU A 236 -18.57 11.48 12.81
C LEU A 236 -19.15 11.12 14.17
N LEU A 237 -18.60 11.71 15.23
CA LEU A 237 -19.21 11.56 16.55
C LEU A 237 -20.61 12.19 16.52
N PRO A 238 -21.59 11.68 17.29
CA PRO A 238 -22.98 12.18 17.27
C PRO A 238 -23.13 13.70 17.46
N LYS A 239 -22.18 14.33 18.17
CA LYS A 239 -22.13 15.80 18.37
C LYS A 239 -21.80 16.61 17.11
N PHE A 240 -21.24 15.98 16.10
CA PHE A 240 -20.90 16.59 14.81
C PHE A 240 -22.03 16.45 13.78
N GLU A 241 -23.07 15.65 14.07
CA GLU A 241 -24.31 15.60 13.29
C GLU A 241 -25.20 16.83 13.54
N GLU A 242 -24.91 17.61 14.59
CA GLU A 242 -25.61 18.85 14.87
C GLU A 242 -25.26 19.92 13.80
N PRO A 243 -26.25 20.68 13.28
CA PRO A 243 -26.10 21.63 12.16
C PRO A 243 -25.30 22.90 12.49
N LYS A 244 -24.43 22.85 13.51
CA LYS A 244 -23.59 23.95 14.01
C LYS A 244 -22.28 23.41 14.56
N SER A 245 -21.60 22.50 13.86
CA SER A 245 -20.25 22.11 14.24
C SER A 245 -19.34 23.34 14.20
N ARG A 246 -18.93 23.81 15.38
CA ARG A 246 -18.13 25.04 15.55
C ARG A 246 -16.80 24.69 16.16
N CYS A 247 -15.72 25.18 15.55
CA CYS A 247 -14.38 25.12 16.12
C CYS A 247 -13.91 26.54 16.45
N PHE A 248 -13.40 26.73 17.66
CA PHE A 248 -12.70 27.95 18.03
C PHE A 248 -11.19 27.68 18.01
N VAL A 249 -10.48 28.38 17.13
CA VAL A 249 -9.03 28.32 17.02
C VAL A 249 -8.45 29.57 17.65
N ASP A 250 -7.89 29.42 18.84
CA ASP A 250 -7.13 30.49 19.49
C ASP A 250 -5.74 30.60 18.83
N ALA A 251 -5.58 31.59 17.95
CA ALA A 251 -4.31 31.87 17.27
C ALA A 251 -3.56 33.05 17.92
N SER A 252 -3.95 33.47 19.13
CA SER A 252 -3.37 34.64 19.80
C SER A 252 -1.96 34.41 20.38
N VAL A 253 -1.56 33.15 20.63
CA VAL A 253 -0.33 32.83 21.39
C VAL A 253 0.74 32.05 20.59
N PHE A 254 0.38 31.30 19.54
CA PHE A 254 1.32 30.40 18.84
C PHE A 254 1.43 30.67 17.32
N PRO A 255 2.62 30.47 16.71
CA PRO A 255 2.80 30.64 15.26
C PRO A 255 1.97 29.62 14.46
N ARG A 256 1.41 30.09 13.36
CA ARG A 256 0.40 29.36 12.56
C ARG A 256 1.01 28.11 11.90
N GLN A 257 0.54 26.92 12.30
CA GLN A 257 0.60 25.74 11.44
C GLN A 257 -0.55 25.78 10.41
N ASN A 258 -0.51 24.91 9.39
CA ASN A 258 -1.41 24.94 8.24
C ASN A 258 -2.90 24.81 8.66
N LEU A 259 -3.60 25.95 8.75
CA LEU A 259 -4.98 26.07 9.22
C LEU A 259 -6.00 25.31 8.35
N ARG A 260 -5.61 24.84 7.16
CA ARG A 260 -6.47 24.09 6.24
C ARG A 260 -7.04 22.81 6.85
N VAL A 261 -6.36 22.21 7.82
CA VAL A 261 -6.82 20.98 8.49
C VAL A 261 -8.08 21.22 9.32
N TYR A 262 -8.25 22.41 9.90
CA TYR A 262 -9.44 22.74 10.71
C TYR A 262 -10.65 23.12 9.84
N LEU A 263 -10.41 23.60 8.62
CA LEU A 263 -11.46 24.05 7.70
C LEU A 263 -12.25 22.89 7.09
N THR A 264 -11.69 21.67 7.08
CA THR A 264 -12.34 20.49 6.46
C THR A 264 -13.28 19.74 7.40
N LEU A 265 -13.22 20.01 8.71
CA LEU A 265 -13.95 19.24 9.73
C LEU A 265 -15.14 19.98 10.36
N TYR A 266 -15.20 21.31 10.25
CA TYR A 266 -16.19 22.13 10.93
C TYR A 266 -16.88 23.09 9.97
N GLU A 267 -18.20 23.23 10.10
CA GLU A 267 -18.99 24.17 9.29
C GLU A 267 -18.66 25.64 9.59
N GLN A 268 -18.28 25.95 10.83
CA GLN A 268 -17.91 27.30 11.25
C GLN A 268 -16.64 27.28 12.11
N VAL A 269 -15.57 27.86 11.58
CA VAL A 269 -14.31 28.05 12.31
C VAL A 269 -14.18 29.51 12.74
N ILE A 270 -14.17 29.77 14.04
CA ILE A 270 -13.93 31.09 14.62
C ILE A 270 -12.45 31.17 15.00
N ILE A 271 -11.70 32.06 14.35
CA ILE A 271 -10.27 32.22 14.59
C ILE A 271 -10.05 33.51 15.38
N ALA A 272 -9.52 33.40 16.60
CA ALA A 272 -9.04 34.56 17.34
C ALA A 272 -7.61 34.88 16.87
N LEU A 273 -7.49 35.90 16.02
CA LEU A 273 -6.21 36.42 15.58
C LEU A 273 -5.55 37.22 16.73
N PRO A 274 -4.21 37.24 16.80
CA PRO A 274 -3.52 38.13 17.73
C PRO A 274 -3.85 39.58 17.36
N LEU A 275 -4.14 40.41 18.38
CA LEU A 275 -4.39 41.85 18.25
C LEU A 275 -3.14 42.58 17.75
#